data_AF-A0A969ND73-F1
#
_entry.id   AF-A0A969ND73-F1
#
_cell.length_a   1.000
_cell.length_b   1.000
_cell.length_c   1.000
_cell.angle_alpha   90.00
_cell.angle_beta   90.00
_cell.angle_gamma   90.00
#
_symmetry.space_group_name_H-M   'P 1'
#
loop_
_entity.id
_entity.type
_entity.pdbx_description
1 polymer ?
#
loop_
_entity_poly.entity_id
_entity_poly.type
_entity_poly.pdbx_seq_one_letter_code
_entity_poly.pdbx_strand_id
1 'polypeptide(L)' 'MSDIVSFNGRNVYVIDFKQKEIIKEALFQGKVYIDIEKLAFVGAEFSLNPDLIRKAQNQYISKKTRE' A
#
# COMPACT_ATOMS: atom_id res chain seq x y z
N MET A 1 -17.20 1.79 5.72
CA MET A 1 -17.88 2.88 5.00
C MET A 1 -16.99 3.24 3.83
N SER A 2 -17.48 3.26 2.60
CA SER A 2 -16.72 3.75 1.46
C SER A 2 -16.81 5.27 1.45
N ASP A 3 -15.75 5.94 1.85
CA ASP A 3 -15.69 7.40 1.80
C ASP A 3 -15.60 7.82 0.33
N ILE A 4 -16.59 8.59 -0.13
CA ILE A 4 -16.52 9.26 -1.43
C ILE A 4 -15.63 10.48 -1.22
N VAL A 5 -14.43 10.43 -1.78
CA VAL A 5 -13.41 11.48 -1.67
C VAL A 5 -13.22 12.12 -3.04
N SER A 6 -12.99 13.43 -3.09
CA SER A 6 -12.52 14.08 -4.30
C SER A 6 -11.00 13.91 -4.41
N PHE A 7 -10.55 13.15 -5.41
CA PHE A 7 -9.14 12.89 -5.70
C PHE A 7 -8.82 13.37 -7.12
N ASN A 8 -7.87 14.30 -7.27
CA ASN A 8 -7.53 14.93 -8.56
C ASN A 8 -8.75 15.46 -9.34
N GLY A 9 -9.72 16.04 -8.63
CA GLY A 9 -10.95 16.59 -9.22
C GLY A 9 -11.97 15.54 -9.67
N ARG A 10 -11.83 14.27 -9.24
CA ARG A 10 -12.75 13.18 -9.53
C ARG A 10 -13.34 12.60 -8.25
N ASN A 11 -14.59 12.20 -8.30
CA ASN A 11 -15.20 11.42 -7.23
C ASN A 11 -14.71 9.98 -7.34
N VAL A 12 -14.14 9.47 -6.26
CA VAL A 12 -13.56 8.12 -6.22
C VAL A 12 -14.07 7.32 -5.03
N TYR A 13 -14.18 6.02 -5.20
CA TYR A 13 -14.19 5.07 -4.09
C TYR A 13 -12.77 4.88 -3.58
N VAL A 14 -12.62 4.84 -2.26
CA VAL A 14 -11.36 4.52 -1.58
C VAL A 14 -11.47 3.13 -0.97
N ILE A 15 -10.57 2.23 -1.36
CA ILE A 15 -10.47 0.87 -0.80
C ILE A 15 -9.13 0.73 -0.08
N ASP A 16 -9.20 0.44 1.21
CA ASP A 16 -8.03 0.13 2.02
C ASP A 16 -7.62 -1.34 1.85
N PHE A 17 -6.32 -1.58 1.75
CA PHE A 17 -5.75 -2.92 1.74
C PHE A 17 -4.58 -3.04 2.71
N LYS A 18 -4.49 -4.21 3.34
CA LYS A 18 -3.37 -4.64 4.17
C LYS A 18 -3.14 -6.13 3.95
N GLN A 19 -1.88 -6.55 3.97
CA GLN A 19 -1.56 -7.98 3.93
C GLN A 19 -2.23 -8.74 5.08
N LYS A 20 -2.55 -10.01 4.87
CA LYS A 20 -3.08 -10.89 5.93
C LYS A 20 -2.03 -11.08 7.03
N GLU A 21 -2.48 -11.17 8.29
CA GLU A 21 -1.59 -11.32 9.46
C GLU A 21 -0.71 -12.57 9.44
N ILE A 22 -1.14 -13.62 8.72
CA ILE A 22 -0.38 -14.86 8.56
C ILE A 22 0.87 -14.65 7.68
N ILE A 23 0.87 -13.65 6.80
CA ILE A 23 1.99 -13.31 5.92
C ILE A 23 3.04 -12.56 6.74
N LYS A 24 4.30 -13.04 6.73
CA LYS A 24 5.38 -12.52 7.58
C LYS A 24 6.39 -11.66 6.83
N GLU A 25 6.38 -11.72 5.51
CA GLU A 25 7.13 -10.85 4.62
C GLU A 25 6.60 -9.42 4.75
N ALA A 26 7.49 -8.43 4.67
CA ALA A 26 7.05 -7.03 4.57
C ALA A 26 6.47 -6.79 3.18
N LEU A 27 5.15 -6.89 3.05
CA LEU A 27 4.42 -6.53 1.84
C LEU A 27 3.83 -5.13 1.97
N PHE A 28 3.20 -4.68 0.90
CA PHE A 28 2.56 -3.37 0.87
C PHE A 28 1.23 -3.35 1.63
N GLN A 29 0.94 -2.19 2.20
CA GLN A 29 -0.37 -1.77 2.66
C GLN A 29 -0.68 -0.40 2.04
N GLY A 30 -1.95 -0.04 1.97
CA GLY A 30 -2.30 1.25 1.38
C GLY A 30 -3.76 1.38 1.00
N LYS A 31 -3.99 2.29 0.04
CA LYS A 31 -5.29 2.65 -0.48
C LYS A 31 -5.26 2.61 -2.01
N VAL A 32 -6.38 2.22 -2.60
CA VAL A 32 -6.60 2.30 -4.04
C VAL A 32 -7.80 3.19 -4.30
N TYR A 33 -7.68 4.05 -5.32
CA TYR A 33 -8.71 4.97 -5.75
C TYR A 33 -9.36 4.47 -7.03
N ILE A 34 -10.67 4.30 -7.01
CA ILE A 34 -11.46 3.81 -8.14
C ILE A 34 -12.46 4.90 -8.55
N ASP A 35 -12.41 5.29 -9.82
CA ASP A 35 -13.37 6.24 -10.39
C ASP A 35 -14.81 5.71 -10.27
N ILE A 36 -15.73 6.51 -9.73
CA ILE A 36 -17.10 6.05 -9.46
C ILE A 36 -17.88 5.78 -10.77
N GLU A 37 -17.63 6.55 -11.82
CA GLU A 37 -18.38 6.43 -13.07
C GLU A 37 -17.87 5.28 -13.93
N LYS A 38 -16.55 5.17 -14.06
CA LYS A 38 -15.90 4.20 -14.97
C LYS A 38 -15.47 2.92 -14.27
N LEU A 39 -15.51 2.88 -12.94
CA LEU A 39 -14.97 1.78 -12.13
C LEU A 39 -13.52 1.41 -12.47
N ALA A 40 -12.76 2.40 -12.94
CA ALA A 40 -11.37 2.25 -13.34
C ALA A 40 -10.43 2.64 -12.19
N PHE A 41 -9.29 1.96 -12.06
CA PHE A 41 -8.22 2.39 -11.17
C PHE A 41 -7.65 3.73 -11.64
N VAL A 42 -7.65 4.73 -10.76
CA VAL A 42 -7.14 6.08 -11.06
C VAL A 42 -5.94 6.46 -10.21
N GLY A 43 -5.60 5.66 -9.21
CA GLY A 43 -4.41 5.85 -8.40
C GLY A 43 -4.30 4.84 -7.28
N ALA A 44 -3.13 4.82 -6.64
CA ALA A 44 -2.89 4.08 -5.41
C ALA A 44 -1.84 4.81 -4.56
N GLU A 45 -2.04 4.80 -3.25
CA GLU A 45 -1.05 5.20 -2.26
C GLU A 45 -0.67 3.97 -1.46
N PHE A 46 0.61 3.62 -1.41
CA PHE A 46 1.05 2.43 -0.70
C PHE A 46 2.42 2.60 -0.07
N SER A 47 2.64 1.87 1.03
CA SER A 47 3.91 1.79 1.73
C SER A 47 4.17 0.36 2.20
N LEU A 48 5.43 0.02 2.42
CA LEU A 48 5.77 -1.24 3.08
C LEU A 48 5.13 -1.26 4.47
N ASN A 49 4.57 -2.40 4.85
CA ASN A 49 3.93 -2.57 6.14
C ASN A 49 4.95 -2.33 7.27
N PRO A 50 4.82 -1.22 8.04
CA PRO A 50 5.82 -0.80 9.01
C PRO A 50 5.99 -1.81 10.15
N ASP A 51 4.94 -2.57 10.46
CA ASP A 51 4.95 -3.65 11.47
C ASP A 51 5.99 -4.74 11.13
N LEU A 52 6.33 -4.88 9.84
CA LEU A 52 7.21 -5.92 9.32
C LEU A 52 8.52 -5.36 8.74
N ILE A 53 8.65 -4.04 8.57
CA ILE A 53 9.89 -3.40 8.12
C ILE A 53 11.08 -3.78 9.02
N ARG A 54 10.90 -3.83 10.35
CA ARG A 54 11.96 -4.29 11.28
C ARG A 54 12.36 -5.74 11.06
N LYS A 55 11.42 -6.62 10.68
CA LYS A 55 11.71 -8.03 10.37
C LYS A 55 12.37 -8.19 9.00
N ALA A 56 12.03 -7.31 8.06
CA ALA A 56 12.55 -7.33 6.71
C ALA A 56 13.84 -6.49 6.51
N GLN A 57 14.33 -5.79 7.53
CA GLN A 57 15.62 -5.07 7.46
C GLN A 57 16.76 -5.96 6.96
N ASN A 58 16.79 -7.23 7.37
CA ASN A 58 17.80 -8.19 6.90
C ASN A 58 17.62 -8.62 5.43
N GLN A 59 16.44 -8.41 4.84
CA GLN A 59 16.14 -8.74 3.44
C GLN A 59 16.40 -7.57 2.49
N TYR A 60 16.23 -6.32 2.94
CA TYR A 60 16.32 -5.13 2.09
C TYR A 60 17.58 -4.27 2.33
N ILE A 61 18.30 -4.48 3.43
CA ILE A 61 19.58 -3.81 3.69
C ILE A 61 20.73 -4.73 3.27
N SER A 62 21.27 -4.50 2.07
CA SER A 62 22.58 -5.05 1.70
C SER A 62 23.66 -4.38 2.54
N LYS A 63 24.18 -5.10 3.54
CA LYS A 63 25.38 -4.65 4.26
C LYS A 63 26.54 -4.71 3.27
N LYS A 64 27.17 -3.57 2.95
CA LYS A 64 28.44 -3.59 2.22
C LYS A 64 29.43 -4.42 3.02
N THR A 65 29.82 -5.59 2.51
CA THR A 65 30.99 -6.31 3.02
C THR A 65 32.17 -5.38 2.83
N ARG A 66 32.86 -5.05 3.92
CA ARG A 66 34.19 -4.44 3.83
C ARG A 66 35.14 -5.55 3.42
N GLU A 67 35.57 -5.52 2.16
CA GLU A 67 36.83 -6.17 1.76
C GLU A 67 38.02 -5.35 2.29
#